data_AF-A0A7Z9NTL1-F1
#
_entry.id   AF-A0A7Z9NTL1-F1
#
_cell.length_a   1.000
_cell.length_b   1.000
_cell.length_c   1.000
_cell.angle_alpha   90.00
_cell.angle_beta   90.00
_cell.angle_gamma   90.00
#
_symmetry.space_group_name_H-M   'P 1'
#
loop_
_entity.id
_entity.type
_entity.pdbx_description
1 polymer ?
#
loop_
_entity_poly.entity_id
_entity_poly.type
_entity_poly.pdbx_seq_one_letter_code
_entity_poly.pdbx_strand_id
1 'polypeptide(L)'
;MINKLRQAMIKQELDMLIVVSGDEHLNEYLPAQNWRLKASTKSGSSEGFSGSAGTAIFCVDGRSQLFVDSRYHLQAEQTCAENFDIQKLGNEGVLEPQKWIAAHSEKTLKVGADPFVMSPKEWRRFVNAIGKFGHTLLSTTPNLVDSVWDNRPNPPKKEIYPLPLKYTGKDSESKLHDIRKEISAAGTVSDSTPDVLLLTMLDEIAWLTNLRGSDIEYNPVFEAYAAIFQDRAICFCHHPEANLSEYCPGWEFRPYADYLGFLEKLAEKESVKVWLDPSTITMGTRLAFADYQVYEQESP
;
A
#
# COMPACT_ATOMS: atom_id res chain seq x y z
N MET A 1 19.86 5.30 11.31
CA MET A 1 18.41 5.11 11.04
C MET A 1 17.72 4.43 12.22
N ILE A 2 18.08 3.19 12.56
CA ILE A 2 17.44 2.37 13.62
C ILE A 2 17.22 3.12 14.94
N ASN A 3 18.25 3.80 15.48
CA ASN A 3 18.11 4.54 16.73
C ASN A 3 17.14 5.72 16.63
N LYS A 4 17.13 6.45 15.50
CA LYS A 4 16.15 7.52 15.26
C LYS A 4 14.73 6.94 15.21
N LEU A 5 14.56 5.82 14.51
CA LEU A 5 13.28 5.13 14.40
C LEU A 5 12.76 4.65 15.76
N ARG A 6 13.62 4.04 16.60
CA ARG A 6 13.27 3.68 17.98
C ARG A 6 12.84 4.89 18.82
N GLN A 7 13.53 6.02 18.70
CA GLN A 7 13.11 7.25 19.40
C GLN A 7 11.75 7.76 18.90
N ALA A 8 11.46 7.63 17.60
CA ALA A 8 10.16 7.97 17.04
C ALA A 8 9.06 7.01 17.56
N MET A 9 9.36 5.71 17.68
CA MET A 9 8.45 4.70 18.27
C MET A 9 8.13 5.02 19.74
N ILE A 10 9.14 5.32 20.55
CA ILE A 10 8.96 5.70 21.97
C ILE A 10 8.04 6.93 22.10
N LYS A 11 8.22 7.94 21.24
CA LYS A 11 7.37 9.14 21.22
C LYS A 11 5.91 8.85 20.86
N GLN A 12 5.66 7.80 20.09
CA GLN A 12 4.31 7.34 19.74
C GLN A 12 3.80 6.22 20.67
N GLU A 13 4.51 5.94 21.77
CA GLU A 13 4.19 4.87 22.72
C GLU A 13 4.05 3.48 22.08
N LEU A 14 4.86 3.19 21.06
CA LEU A 14 4.88 1.90 20.39
C LEU A 14 5.95 1.00 21.01
N ASP A 15 5.62 -0.27 21.22
CA ASP A 15 6.60 -1.30 21.63
C ASP A 15 7.29 -1.90 20.41
N MET A 16 6.55 -2.04 19.31
CA MET A 16 7.02 -2.59 18.04
C MET A 16 6.53 -1.77 16.85
N LEU A 17 7.26 -1.83 15.73
CA LEU A 17 6.88 -1.22 14.47
C LEU A 17 7.13 -2.23 13.34
N ILE A 18 6.10 -2.47 12.54
CA ILE A 18 6.15 -3.28 11.33
C ILE A 18 6.52 -2.38 10.16
N VAL A 19 7.56 -2.76 9.41
CA VAL A 19 7.96 -2.13 8.15
C VAL A 19 8.01 -3.21 7.08
N VAL A 20 7.21 -3.07 6.03
CA VAL A 20 7.11 -4.01 4.91
C VAL A 20 7.82 -3.48 3.66
N SER A 21 8.05 -4.35 2.68
CA SER A 21 8.56 -3.98 1.35
C SER A 21 7.49 -3.48 0.37
N GLY A 22 6.31 -3.08 0.85
CA GLY A 22 5.24 -2.52 0.03
C GLY A 22 5.25 -0.99 -0.04
N ASP A 23 4.62 -0.44 -1.07
CA ASP A 23 4.29 0.97 -1.19
C ASP A 23 2.77 1.20 -1.17
N GLU A 24 2.37 2.44 -1.39
CA GLU A 24 0.99 2.91 -1.39
C GLU A 24 0.11 2.33 -2.51
N HIS A 25 0.69 1.49 -3.36
CA HIS A 25 0.07 0.79 -4.48
C HIS A 25 0.32 -0.72 -4.45
N LEU A 26 0.90 -1.23 -3.35
CA LEU A 26 1.22 -2.65 -3.14
C LEU A 26 2.11 -3.25 -4.24
N ASN A 27 2.99 -2.44 -4.86
CA ASN A 27 3.90 -2.91 -5.90
C ASN A 27 4.95 -3.89 -5.35
N GLU A 28 5.40 -4.83 -6.19
CA GLU A 28 6.57 -5.68 -5.87
C GLU A 28 7.90 -4.93 -6.08
N TYR A 29 8.01 -4.16 -7.17
CA TYR A 29 9.14 -3.28 -7.42
C TYR A 29 8.78 -1.86 -7.03
N LEU A 30 9.62 -1.23 -6.23
CA LEU A 30 9.32 0.08 -5.67
C LEU A 30 10.15 1.18 -6.35
N PRO A 31 9.61 2.39 -6.50
CA PRO A 31 10.43 3.55 -6.81
C PRO A 31 11.30 3.90 -5.60
N ALA A 32 12.49 4.47 -5.84
CA ALA A 32 13.51 4.66 -4.80
C ALA A 32 13.00 5.39 -3.54
N GLN A 33 12.03 6.28 -3.67
CA GLN A 33 11.39 7.00 -2.57
C GLN A 33 10.63 6.09 -1.57
N ASN A 34 10.20 4.91 -2.01
CA ASN A 34 9.37 3.99 -1.22
C ASN A 34 10.18 2.80 -0.70
N TRP A 35 11.51 2.79 -0.86
CA TRP A 35 12.40 1.75 -0.32
C TRP A 35 12.60 1.87 1.20
N ARG A 36 11.50 2.00 1.95
CA ARG A 36 11.47 2.20 3.40
C ARG A 36 12.07 1.03 4.17
N LEU A 37 11.83 -0.20 3.73
CA LEU A 37 12.46 -1.39 4.33
C LEU A 37 13.99 -1.34 4.17
N LYS A 38 14.49 -1.03 2.97
CA LYS A 38 15.94 -0.87 2.75
C LYS A 38 16.51 0.26 3.60
N ALA A 39 15.89 1.44 3.55
CA ALA A 39 16.35 2.62 4.26
C ALA A 39 16.40 2.38 5.79
N SER A 40 15.35 1.76 6.35
CA SER A 40 15.24 1.47 7.79
C SER A 40 16.20 0.37 8.27
N THR A 41 16.59 -0.56 7.39
CA THR A 41 17.54 -1.65 7.68
C THR A 41 19.00 -1.30 7.38
N LYS A 42 19.27 -0.11 6.83
CA LYS A 42 20.64 0.39 6.55
C LYS A 42 21.50 0.49 7.82
N SER A 43 22.76 0.04 7.72
CA SER A 43 23.78 0.15 8.77
C SER A 43 25.03 0.88 8.26
N GLY A 44 26.08 0.99 9.09
CA GLY A 44 27.36 1.57 8.66
C GLY A 44 28.12 0.69 7.65
N SER A 45 27.83 -0.61 7.63
CA SER A 45 28.51 -1.62 6.80
C SER A 45 27.68 -2.09 5.61
N SER A 46 26.40 -1.71 5.53
CA SER A 46 25.42 -2.23 4.58
C SER A 46 24.41 -1.17 4.16
N GLU A 47 24.02 -1.19 2.88
CA GLU A 47 22.96 -0.34 2.32
C GLU A 47 21.54 -0.78 2.72
N GLY A 48 21.40 -1.83 3.52
CA GLY A 48 20.11 -2.38 3.97
C GLY A 48 19.55 -3.46 3.04
N PHE A 49 18.45 -4.06 3.45
CA PHE A 49 17.77 -5.13 2.71
C PHE A 49 17.14 -4.62 1.42
N SER A 50 17.52 -5.18 0.27
CA SER A 50 17.04 -4.76 -1.05
C SER A 50 16.29 -5.84 -1.84
N GLY A 51 15.81 -6.90 -1.17
CA GLY A 51 14.92 -7.87 -1.79
C GLY A 51 13.52 -7.30 -1.99
N SER A 52 12.73 -7.86 -2.92
CA SER A 52 11.36 -7.38 -3.20
C SER A 52 10.35 -7.77 -2.11
N ALA A 53 10.66 -8.80 -1.32
CA ALA A 53 9.78 -9.29 -0.26
C ALA A 53 10.50 -9.36 1.09
N GLY A 54 9.99 -8.61 2.07
CA GLY A 54 10.44 -8.71 3.44
C GLY A 54 9.57 -7.94 4.43
N THR A 55 9.62 -8.34 5.68
CA THR A 55 8.95 -7.66 6.80
C THR A 55 9.95 -7.49 7.94
N ALA A 56 10.28 -6.25 8.30
CA ALA A 56 11.04 -5.94 9.50
C ALA A 56 10.09 -5.66 10.66
N ILE A 57 10.38 -6.23 11.82
CA ILE A 57 9.75 -5.86 13.09
C ILE A 57 10.81 -5.17 13.93
N PHE A 58 10.70 -3.85 14.04
CA PHE A 58 11.51 -3.06 14.94
C PHE A 58 10.96 -3.20 16.36
N CYS A 59 11.84 -3.40 17.32
CA CYS A 59 11.49 -3.47 18.74
C CYS A 59 12.13 -2.29 19.46
N VAL A 60 11.38 -1.63 20.35
CA VAL A 60 11.94 -0.63 21.27
C VAL A 60 12.93 -1.32 22.20
N ASP A 61 12.50 -2.39 22.84
CA ASP A 61 13.32 -3.25 23.68
C ASP A 61 13.72 -4.53 22.93
N GLY A 62 15.01 -4.87 22.95
CA GLY A 62 15.53 -6.08 22.34
C GLY A 62 15.91 -5.95 20.86
N ARG A 63 16.19 -7.11 20.24
CA ARG A 63 16.71 -7.21 18.87
C ARG A 63 15.57 -7.25 17.87
N SER A 64 15.68 -6.42 16.84
CA SER A 64 14.70 -6.34 15.76
C SER A 64 14.80 -7.57 14.87
N GLN A 65 13.70 -7.92 14.21
CA GLN A 65 13.60 -9.13 13.39
C GLN A 65 13.41 -8.75 11.92
N LEU A 66 13.96 -9.54 11.01
CA LEU A 66 13.74 -9.41 9.57
C LEU A 66 13.28 -10.75 9.00
N PHE A 67 12.01 -10.81 8.58
CA PHE A 67 11.39 -11.98 7.98
C PHE A 67 11.50 -11.90 6.46
N VAL A 68 12.06 -12.96 5.86
CA VAL A 68 12.29 -13.05 4.42
C VAL A 68 12.04 -14.46 3.91
N ASP A 69 11.53 -14.56 2.68
CA ASP A 69 11.36 -15.85 2.00
C ASP A 69 12.71 -16.41 1.47
N SER A 70 12.67 -17.66 0.99
CA SER A 70 13.85 -18.43 0.59
C SER A 70 14.69 -17.80 -0.51
N ARG A 71 14.13 -16.88 -1.32
CA ARG A 71 14.89 -16.13 -2.34
C ARG A 71 15.92 -15.21 -1.71
N TYR A 72 15.68 -14.75 -0.48
CA TYR A 72 16.42 -13.66 0.13
C TYR A 72 17.15 -14.02 1.43
N HIS A 73 17.14 -15.29 1.87
CA HIS A 73 17.81 -15.73 3.11
C HIS A 73 19.27 -15.30 3.18
N LEU A 74 20.06 -15.59 2.13
CA LEU A 74 21.50 -15.26 2.09
C LEU A 74 21.72 -13.74 2.04
N GLN A 75 20.93 -13.02 1.26
CA GLN A 75 21.03 -11.56 1.16
C GLN A 75 20.74 -10.91 2.51
N ALA A 76 19.69 -11.33 3.20
CA ALA A 76 19.31 -10.80 4.50
C ALA A 76 20.40 -11.06 5.56
N GLU A 77 21.00 -12.26 5.57
CA GLU A 77 22.13 -12.56 6.45
C GLU A 77 23.33 -11.65 6.18
N GLN A 78 23.71 -11.49 4.91
CA GLN A 78 24.87 -10.68 4.53
C GLN A 78 24.67 -9.19 4.77
N THR A 79 23.45 -8.68 4.61
CA THR A 79 23.18 -7.24 4.63
C THR A 79 22.59 -6.73 5.94
N CYS A 80 21.93 -7.57 6.74
CA CYS A 80 21.12 -7.12 7.88
C CYS A 80 21.42 -7.84 9.21
N ALA A 81 22.16 -8.96 9.21
CA ALA A 81 22.37 -9.76 10.42
C ALA A 81 23.10 -9.00 11.55
N GLU A 82 23.82 -7.91 11.25
CA GLU A 82 24.45 -7.06 12.28
C GLU A 82 23.42 -6.53 13.29
N ASN A 83 22.25 -6.08 12.81
CA ASN A 83 21.25 -5.39 13.61
C ASN A 83 19.92 -6.15 13.76
N PHE A 84 19.71 -7.18 12.94
CA PHE A 84 18.48 -7.96 12.91
C PHE A 84 18.76 -9.44 13.15
N ASP A 85 17.81 -10.12 13.79
CA ASP A 85 17.71 -11.57 13.69
C ASP A 85 16.95 -11.93 12.42
N ILE A 86 17.56 -12.78 11.59
CA ILE A 86 17.00 -13.13 10.28
C ILE A 86 16.08 -14.33 10.43
N GLN A 87 14.79 -14.10 10.18
CA GLN A 87 13.73 -15.09 10.24
C GLN A 87 13.52 -15.67 8.84
N LYS A 88 14.06 -16.87 8.61
CA LYS A 88 14.05 -17.56 7.32
C LYS A 88 12.71 -18.27 7.10
N LEU A 89 11.72 -17.55 6.55
CA LEU A 89 10.39 -18.10 6.29
C LEU A 89 10.45 -19.35 5.41
N GLY A 90 9.59 -20.32 5.72
CA GLY A 90 9.56 -21.64 5.07
C GLY A 90 10.42 -22.72 5.76
N ASN A 91 11.36 -22.33 6.62
CA ASN A 91 12.11 -23.29 7.43
C ASN A 91 11.28 -23.80 8.62
N GLU A 92 11.54 -25.04 9.03
CA GLU A 92 10.86 -25.65 10.18
C GLU A 92 11.07 -24.82 11.45
N GLY A 93 9.99 -24.61 12.21
CA GLY A 93 10.01 -23.85 13.46
C GLY A 93 10.01 -22.33 13.33
N VAL A 94 10.16 -21.77 12.12
CA VAL A 94 10.11 -20.32 11.91
C VAL A 94 8.65 -19.85 11.83
N LEU A 95 8.27 -18.95 12.73
CA LEU A 95 6.93 -18.36 12.77
C LEU A 95 6.79 -17.25 11.73
N GLU A 96 5.60 -17.12 11.19
CA GLU A 96 5.19 -15.94 10.43
C GLU A 96 5.24 -14.66 11.31
N PRO A 97 5.47 -13.46 10.73
CA PRO A 97 5.65 -12.22 11.49
C PRO A 97 4.55 -11.98 12.54
N GLN A 98 3.29 -12.10 12.15
CA GLN A 98 2.14 -11.90 13.05
C GLN A 98 2.05 -12.94 14.17
N LYS A 99 2.51 -14.18 13.93
CA LYS A 99 2.55 -15.24 14.94
C LYS A 99 3.73 -15.05 15.89
N TRP A 100 4.86 -14.56 15.36
CA TRP A 100 6.03 -14.24 16.15
C TRP A 100 5.73 -13.10 17.15
N ILE A 101 5.06 -12.02 16.70
CA ILE A 101 4.60 -10.95 17.60
C ILE A 101 3.69 -11.50 18.69
N ALA A 102 2.70 -12.30 18.29
CA ALA A 102 1.72 -12.89 19.20
C ALA A 102 2.35 -13.78 20.29
N ALA A 103 3.51 -14.40 19.99
CA ALA A 103 4.23 -15.26 20.93
C ALA A 103 5.33 -14.51 21.73
N HIS A 104 5.56 -13.22 21.46
CA HIS A 104 6.77 -12.54 21.93
C HIS A 104 6.73 -12.13 23.40
N SER A 105 5.57 -11.80 23.95
CA SER A 105 5.49 -11.25 25.31
C SER A 105 4.21 -11.65 26.04
N GLU A 106 4.33 -11.80 27.36
CA GLU A 106 3.18 -11.88 28.27
C GLU A 106 2.55 -10.49 28.54
N LYS A 107 3.24 -9.40 28.19
CA LYS A 107 2.69 -8.04 28.28
C LYS A 107 1.89 -7.71 27.03
N THR A 108 0.84 -6.90 27.20
CA THR A 108 0.12 -6.29 26.07
C THR A 108 1.04 -5.34 25.30
N LEU A 109 1.29 -5.65 24.03
CA LEU A 109 2.10 -4.84 23.12
C LEU A 109 1.24 -3.88 22.30
N LYS A 110 1.74 -2.66 22.11
CA LYS A 110 1.29 -1.69 21.11
C LYS A 110 2.20 -1.81 19.88
N VAL A 111 1.66 -2.32 18.78
CA VAL A 111 2.38 -2.56 17.53
C VAL A 111 1.94 -1.50 16.52
N GLY A 112 2.89 -0.77 15.93
CA GLY A 112 2.62 0.19 14.86
C GLY A 112 2.79 -0.43 13.48
N ALA A 113 1.97 0.01 12.52
CA ALA A 113 2.19 -0.24 11.09
C ALA A 113 1.56 0.90 10.28
N ASP A 114 2.16 1.24 9.13
CA ASP A 114 1.55 2.20 8.21
C ASP A 114 0.42 1.51 7.42
N PRO A 115 -0.84 1.96 7.55
CA PRO A 115 -1.95 1.31 6.87
C PRO A 115 -1.93 1.53 5.35
N PHE A 116 -1.20 2.53 4.84
CA PHE A 116 -1.13 2.78 3.40
C PHE A 116 -0.23 1.79 2.65
N VAL A 117 0.56 0.95 3.34
CA VAL A 117 1.46 -0.03 2.68
C VAL A 117 1.05 -1.49 2.90
N MET A 118 -0.17 -1.73 3.37
CA MET A 118 -0.73 -3.07 3.61
C MET A 118 -2.16 -3.14 3.11
N SER A 119 -2.57 -4.29 2.57
CA SER A 119 -3.99 -4.49 2.21
C SER A 119 -4.86 -4.73 3.46
N PRO A 120 -6.18 -4.46 3.41
CA PRO A 120 -7.09 -4.84 4.50
C PRO A 120 -7.01 -6.32 4.89
N LYS A 121 -6.85 -7.20 3.91
CA LYS A 121 -6.65 -8.64 4.14
C LYS A 121 -5.39 -8.91 4.96
N GLU A 122 -4.28 -8.28 4.63
CA GLU A 122 -3.02 -8.44 5.37
C GLU A 122 -3.10 -7.81 6.77
N TRP A 123 -3.61 -6.58 6.87
CA TRP A 123 -3.80 -5.88 8.13
C TRP A 123 -4.61 -6.71 9.13
N ARG A 124 -5.74 -7.28 8.68
CA ARG A 124 -6.58 -8.16 9.51
C ARG A 124 -5.86 -9.43 9.94
N ARG A 125 -4.91 -9.97 9.15
CA ARG A 125 -4.10 -11.12 9.60
C ARG A 125 -3.27 -10.76 10.83
N PHE A 126 -2.69 -9.55 10.88
CA PHE A 126 -1.99 -9.08 12.08
C PHE A 126 -2.95 -8.85 13.23
N VAL A 127 -4.01 -8.06 13.04
CA VAL A 127 -5.03 -7.77 14.08
C VAL A 127 -5.56 -9.06 14.71
N ASN A 128 -5.96 -10.03 13.90
CA ASN A 128 -6.54 -11.28 14.38
C ASN A 128 -5.51 -12.20 15.07
N ALA A 129 -4.25 -12.17 14.66
CA ALA A 129 -3.21 -13.00 15.27
C ALA A 129 -2.78 -12.44 16.62
N ILE A 130 -2.47 -11.14 16.68
CA ILE A 130 -1.92 -10.50 17.88
C ILE A 130 -3.02 -10.16 18.90
N GLY A 131 -4.23 -9.85 18.43
CA GLY A 131 -5.37 -9.50 19.30
C GLY A 131 -5.83 -10.65 20.20
N LYS A 132 -5.61 -11.91 19.80
CA LYS A 132 -5.87 -13.09 20.64
C LYS A 132 -5.05 -13.11 21.93
N PHE A 133 -3.93 -12.38 21.95
CA PHE A 133 -3.02 -12.25 23.08
C PHE A 133 -3.13 -10.86 23.73
N GLY A 134 -4.19 -10.10 23.41
CA GLY A 134 -4.45 -8.78 23.96
C GLY A 134 -3.55 -7.66 23.41
N HIS A 135 -2.74 -7.92 22.39
CA HIS A 135 -1.93 -6.90 21.72
C HIS A 135 -2.81 -6.04 20.78
N THR A 136 -2.33 -4.86 20.44
CA THR A 136 -3.04 -3.90 19.57
C THR A 136 -2.19 -3.50 18.37
N LEU A 137 -2.83 -3.39 17.19
CA LEU A 137 -2.21 -2.83 15.99
C LEU A 137 -2.71 -1.40 15.80
N LEU A 138 -1.78 -0.44 15.76
CA LEU A 138 -2.03 0.99 15.67
C LEU A 138 -1.54 1.52 14.32
N SER A 139 -2.33 2.37 13.68
CA SER A 139 -1.93 3.04 12.45
C SER A 139 -0.86 4.08 12.71
N THR A 140 0.25 4.03 11.96
CA THR A 140 1.31 5.03 11.99
C THR A 140 1.30 5.84 10.71
N THR A 141 0.45 6.87 10.69
CA THR A 141 0.31 7.81 9.57
C THR A 141 0.71 9.23 10.02
N PRO A 142 1.64 9.92 9.34
CA PRO A 142 2.42 9.44 8.19
C PRO A 142 3.40 8.33 8.57
N ASN A 143 3.94 7.63 7.57
CA ASN A 143 4.88 6.52 7.78
C ASN A 143 6.04 6.91 8.71
N LEU A 144 6.26 6.14 9.78
CA LEU A 144 7.25 6.49 10.78
C LEU A 144 8.70 6.46 10.26
N VAL A 145 8.99 5.64 9.24
CA VAL A 145 10.30 5.61 8.58
C VAL A 145 10.58 6.94 7.89
N ASP A 146 9.58 7.54 7.24
CA ASP A 146 9.72 8.80 6.53
C ASP A 146 10.11 9.94 7.48
N SER A 147 9.59 9.92 8.71
CA SER A 147 9.89 10.93 9.75
C SER A 147 11.36 10.98 10.19
N VAL A 148 12.13 9.94 9.88
CA VAL A 148 13.55 9.82 10.26
C VAL A 148 14.48 9.61 9.06
N TRP A 149 13.94 9.62 7.84
CA TRP A 149 14.69 9.44 6.61
C TRP A 149 15.12 10.79 6.00
N ASP A 150 16.22 11.36 6.52
CA ASP A 150 16.64 12.73 6.18
C ASP A 150 16.85 12.99 4.66
N ASN A 151 17.28 11.98 3.90
CA ASN A 151 17.58 12.08 2.47
C ASN A 151 16.67 11.15 1.63
N ARG A 152 15.36 11.11 1.95
CA ARG A 152 14.39 10.37 1.14
C ARG A 152 14.37 10.92 -0.30
N PRO A 153 14.51 10.07 -1.33
CA PRO A 153 14.39 10.52 -2.72
C PRO A 153 13.04 11.16 -3.03
N ASN A 154 13.01 12.06 -4.01
CA ASN A 154 11.76 12.63 -4.50
C ASN A 154 10.94 11.59 -5.30
N PRO A 155 9.62 11.80 -5.42
CA PRO A 155 8.78 10.99 -6.30
C PRO A 155 9.25 10.95 -7.75
N PRO A 156 9.06 9.80 -8.43
CA PRO A 156 9.26 9.75 -9.86
C PRO A 156 8.32 10.74 -10.55
N LYS A 157 8.83 11.36 -11.59
CA LYS A 157 8.14 12.39 -12.38
C LYS A 157 8.37 12.13 -13.86
N LYS A 158 8.06 10.90 -14.28
CA LYS A 158 8.29 10.46 -15.66
C LYS A 158 7.04 10.70 -16.50
N GLU A 159 7.25 10.74 -17.82
CA GLU A 159 6.18 11.01 -18.79
C GLU A 159 5.12 9.89 -18.78
N ILE A 160 3.85 10.31 -18.80
CA ILE A 160 2.69 9.44 -19.01
C ILE A 160 2.28 9.56 -20.48
N TYR A 161 2.12 8.42 -21.15
CA TYR A 161 1.85 8.39 -22.59
C TYR A 161 0.72 7.40 -22.94
N PRO A 162 -0.05 7.66 -24.02
CA PRO A 162 -1.14 6.78 -24.43
C PRO A 162 -0.64 5.53 -25.16
N LEU A 163 -1.31 4.40 -24.93
CA LEU A 163 -1.10 3.16 -25.66
C LEU A 163 -2.15 3.03 -26.79
N PRO A 164 -1.74 2.97 -28.07
CA PRO A 164 -2.67 2.96 -29.20
C PRO A 164 -3.68 1.80 -29.21
N LEU A 165 -4.88 2.04 -29.74
CA LEU A 165 -5.97 1.05 -29.82
C LEU A 165 -5.59 -0.26 -30.52
N LYS A 166 -4.68 -0.21 -31.51
CA LYS A 166 -4.17 -1.41 -32.19
C LYS A 166 -3.47 -2.41 -31.25
N TYR A 167 -3.00 -1.95 -30.08
CA TYR A 167 -2.41 -2.80 -29.05
C TYR A 167 -3.39 -3.14 -27.94
N THR A 168 -4.26 -2.19 -27.55
CA THR A 168 -5.16 -2.38 -26.41
C THR A 168 -6.43 -3.15 -26.77
N GLY A 169 -6.83 -3.15 -28.05
CA GLY A 169 -8.02 -3.81 -28.57
C GLY A 169 -9.36 -3.21 -28.12
N LYS A 170 -9.35 -2.40 -27.06
CA LYS A 170 -10.52 -1.76 -26.46
C LYS A 170 -10.14 -0.40 -25.88
N ASP A 171 -10.92 0.61 -26.23
CA ASP A 171 -10.72 1.98 -25.73
C ASP A 171 -11.12 2.12 -24.25
N SER A 172 -10.75 3.24 -23.64
CA SER A 172 -10.96 3.48 -22.20
C SER A 172 -12.44 3.68 -21.86
N GLU A 173 -13.21 4.34 -22.72
CA GLU A 173 -14.65 4.59 -22.49
C GLU A 173 -15.43 3.28 -22.47
N SER A 174 -15.14 2.38 -23.41
CA SER A 174 -15.72 1.04 -23.45
C SER A 174 -15.36 0.20 -22.21
N LYS A 175 -14.17 0.38 -21.63
CA LYS A 175 -13.77 -0.29 -20.38
C LYS A 175 -14.53 0.29 -19.18
N LEU A 176 -14.59 1.61 -19.06
CA LEU A 176 -15.38 2.30 -18.04
C LEU A 176 -16.85 1.91 -18.09
N HIS A 177 -17.42 1.78 -19.29
CA HIS A 177 -18.80 1.35 -19.47
C HIS A 177 -19.07 -0.03 -18.85
N ASP A 178 -18.17 -0.99 -19.05
CA ASP A 178 -18.33 -2.33 -18.47
C ASP A 178 -18.16 -2.31 -16.95
N ILE A 179 -17.18 -1.58 -16.41
CA ILE A 179 -17.04 -1.40 -14.95
C ILE A 179 -18.30 -0.76 -14.34
N ARG A 180 -18.90 0.23 -15.00
CA ARG A 180 -20.14 0.88 -14.53
C ARG A 180 -21.34 -0.06 -14.51
N LYS A 181 -21.41 -1.02 -15.45
CA LYS A 181 -22.41 -2.09 -15.41
C LYS A 181 -22.22 -2.97 -14.18
N GLU A 182 -20.98 -3.36 -13.87
CA GLU A 182 -20.69 -4.17 -12.68
C GLU A 182 -21.03 -3.43 -11.38
N ILE A 183 -20.69 -2.13 -11.29
CA ILE A 183 -21.11 -1.28 -10.16
C ILE A 183 -22.65 -1.26 -10.04
N SER A 184 -23.37 -1.12 -11.15
CA SER A 184 -24.84 -1.14 -11.16
C SER A 184 -25.40 -2.50 -10.75
N ALA A 185 -24.78 -3.59 -11.22
CA ALA A 185 -25.21 -4.96 -10.95
C ALA A 185 -24.96 -5.37 -9.49
N ALA A 186 -23.87 -4.93 -8.86
CA ALA A 186 -23.59 -5.18 -7.45
C ALA A 186 -24.71 -4.66 -6.52
N GLY A 187 -25.34 -3.55 -6.90
CA GLY A 187 -26.52 -3.02 -6.20
C GLY A 187 -27.83 -3.79 -6.41
N THR A 188 -27.88 -4.72 -7.37
CA THR A 188 -29.02 -5.64 -7.52
C THR A 188 -28.87 -6.89 -6.67
N VAL A 189 -27.63 -7.24 -6.32
CA VAL A 189 -27.29 -8.42 -5.50
C VAL A 189 -27.24 -8.08 -4.01
N SER A 190 -26.87 -6.85 -3.67
CA SER A 190 -26.85 -6.34 -2.30
C SER A 190 -27.87 -5.22 -2.13
N ASP A 191 -28.42 -5.03 -0.93
CA ASP A 191 -29.33 -3.90 -0.61
C ASP A 191 -28.63 -2.52 -0.64
N SER A 192 -27.43 -2.42 -1.24
CA SER A 192 -26.66 -1.18 -1.37
C SER A 192 -25.78 -1.17 -2.62
N THR A 193 -26.20 -0.45 -3.66
CA THR A 193 -25.36 -0.15 -4.83
C THR A 193 -24.13 0.66 -4.42
N PRO A 194 -22.90 0.25 -4.80
CA PRO A 194 -21.74 1.10 -4.66
C PRO A 194 -21.86 2.37 -5.51
N ASP A 195 -21.53 3.52 -4.94
CA ASP A 195 -21.50 4.81 -5.63
C ASP A 195 -20.18 5.03 -6.38
N VAL A 196 -19.10 4.41 -5.87
CA VAL A 196 -17.75 4.62 -6.37
C VAL A 196 -16.88 3.39 -6.16
N LEU A 197 -16.12 3.01 -7.18
CA LEU A 197 -15.00 2.05 -7.08
C LEU A 197 -13.70 2.83 -6.90
N LEU A 198 -12.92 2.50 -5.87
CA LEU A 198 -11.59 3.07 -5.66
C LEU A 198 -10.53 2.05 -6.02
N LEU A 199 -9.53 2.47 -6.80
CA LEU A 199 -8.41 1.61 -7.21
C LEU A 199 -7.07 2.24 -6.81
N THR A 200 -6.17 1.38 -6.35
CA THR A 200 -4.78 1.73 -5.97
C THR A 200 -3.74 0.97 -6.78
N MET A 201 -4.10 -0.17 -7.39
CA MET A 201 -3.19 -0.96 -8.22
C MET A 201 -2.87 -0.24 -9.54
N LEU A 202 -1.58 -0.05 -9.82
CA LEU A 202 -1.16 0.78 -10.95
C LEU A 202 -1.42 0.14 -12.30
N ASP A 203 -1.39 -1.19 -12.39
CA ASP A 203 -1.67 -1.94 -13.62
C ASP A 203 -3.16 -1.93 -13.98
N GLU A 204 -4.06 -2.00 -13.00
CA GLU A 204 -5.50 -1.78 -13.21
C GLU A 204 -5.78 -0.38 -13.76
N ILE A 205 -5.18 0.65 -13.16
CA ILE A 205 -5.35 2.05 -13.58
C ILE A 205 -4.77 2.27 -14.97
N ALA A 206 -3.56 1.76 -15.25
CA ALA A 206 -2.94 1.83 -16.58
C ALA A 206 -3.78 1.09 -17.63
N TRP A 207 -4.36 -0.06 -17.29
CA TRP A 207 -5.22 -0.81 -18.19
C TRP A 207 -6.54 -0.07 -18.48
N LEU A 208 -7.20 0.47 -17.46
CA LEU A 208 -8.47 1.19 -17.62
C LEU A 208 -8.31 2.46 -18.45
N THR A 209 -7.27 3.24 -18.18
CA THR A 209 -7.01 4.52 -18.87
C THR A 209 -6.39 4.35 -20.26
N ASN A 210 -5.87 3.15 -20.59
CA ASN A 210 -4.97 2.93 -21.73
C ASN A 210 -3.72 3.83 -21.72
N LEU A 211 -3.33 4.36 -20.57
CA LEU A 211 -2.10 5.12 -20.40
C LEU A 211 -0.99 4.23 -19.85
N ARG A 212 0.26 4.60 -20.11
CA ARG A 212 1.45 3.92 -19.61
C ARG A 212 2.43 4.96 -19.07
N GLY A 213 3.33 4.50 -18.22
CA GLY A 213 4.38 5.31 -17.64
C GLY A 213 5.64 4.49 -17.45
N SER A 214 6.56 5.00 -16.64
CA SER A 214 7.79 4.28 -16.29
C SER A 214 8.24 4.55 -14.87
N ASP A 215 7.34 4.98 -13.99
CA ASP A 215 7.66 5.38 -12.62
C ASP A 215 8.24 4.19 -11.82
N ILE A 216 7.76 2.99 -12.13
CA ILE A 216 8.23 1.73 -11.56
C ILE A 216 9.20 1.05 -12.54
N GLU A 217 10.34 0.60 -12.05
CA GLU A 217 11.30 -0.14 -12.88
C GLU A 217 10.68 -1.46 -13.36
N TYR A 218 10.92 -1.83 -14.61
CA TYR A 218 10.40 -3.04 -15.28
C TYR A 218 8.87 -3.10 -15.50
N ASN A 219 8.09 -2.24 -14.84
CA ASN A 219 6.64 -2.19 -14.98
C ASN A 219 6.22 -0.88 -15.68
N PRO A 220 5.57 -0.92 -16.87
CA PRO A 220 5.24 0.27 -17.65
C PRO A 220 4.00 1.02 -17.09
N VAL A 221 4.04 1.37 -15.82
CA VAL A 221 2.96 2.01 -15.06
C VAL A 221 3.42 3.37 -14.51
N PHE A 222 2.47 4.16 -14.04
CA PHE A 222 2.69 5.47 -13.42
C PHE A 222 1.99 5.51 -12.07
N GLU A 223 2.57 6.19 -11.07
CA GLU A 223 1.97 6.29 -9.73
C GLU A 223 0.63 7.03 -9.82
N ALA A 224 -0.46 6.35 -9.46
CA ALA A 224 -1.80 6.90 -9.54
C ALA A 224 -2.80 6.24 -8.60
N TYR A 225 -3.86 6.98 -8.29
CA TYR A 225 -5.11 6.45 -7.74
C TYR A 225 -6.25 6.69 -8.72
N ALA A 226 -7.31 5.87 -8.65
CA ALA A 226 -8.52 6.11 -9.43
C ALA A 226 -9.79 6.03 -8.59
N ALA A 227 -10.78 6.83 -8.97
CA ALA A 227 -12.14 6.79 -8.45
C ALA A 227 -13.13 6.76 -9.63
N ILE A 228 -13.90 5.67 -9.74
CA ILE A 228 -14.83 5.45 -10.85
C ILE A 228 -16.25 5.55 -10.31
N PHE A 229 -16.99 6.55 -10.79
CA PHE A 229 -18.41 6.75 -10.51
C PHE A 229 -19.24 6.34 -11.74
N GLN A 230 -20.57 6.30 -11.57
CA GLN A 230 -21.51 6.04 -12.67
C GLN A 230 -21.42 7.06 -13.81
N ASP A 231 -21.12 8.32 -13.50
CA ASP A 231 -21.16 9.44 -14.44
C ASP A 231 -19.77 10.03 -14.76
N ARG A 232 -18.75 9.78 -13.94
CA ARG A 232 -17.39 10.31 -14.10
C ARG A 232 -16.32 9.34 -13.65
N ALA A 233 -15.07 9.58 -14.07
CA ALA A 233 -13.90 8.87 -13.57
C ALA A 233 -12.79 9.88 -13.27
N ILE A 234 -12.07 9.68 -12.17
CA ILE A 234 -11.01 10.58 -11.71
C ILE A 234 -9.73 9.77 -11.56
N CYS A 235 -8.61 10.27 -12.08
CA CYS A 235 -7.27 9.74 -11.89
C CYS A 235 -6.40 10.78 -11.17
N PHE A 236 -5.79 10.39 -10.04
CA PHE A 236 -4.87 11.22 -9.28
C PHE A 236 -3.44 10.80 -9.62
N CYS A 237 -2.63 11.64 -10.25
CA CYS A 237 -1.26 11.30 -10.68
C CYS A 237 -0.28 12.47 -10.51
N HIS A 238 1.03 12.26 -10.62
CA HIS A 238 2.03 13.32 -10.40
C HIS A 238 2.09 14.38 -11.52
N HIS A 239 1.47 14.12 -12.68
CA HIS A 239 1.48 14.99 -13.87
C HIS A 239 0.08 15.15 -14.51
N PRO A 240 -0.92 15.68 -13.79
CA PRO A 240 -2.25 15.90 -14.35
C PRO A 240 -2.27 16.92 -15.50
N GLU A 241 -1.28 17.81 -15.57
CA GLU A 241 -1.16 18.89 -16.55
C GLU A 241 -0.74 18.45 -17.96
N ALA A 242 -0.37 17.18 -18.17
CA ALA A 242 0.20 16.69 -19.42
C ALA A 242 -0.83 16.51 -20.57
N ASN A 243 -1.91 17.31 -20.60
CA ASN A 243 -3.02 17.20 -21.55
C ASN A 243 -3.58 15.76 -21.69
N LEU A 244 -3.53 14.96 -20.62
CA LEU A 244 -3.95 13.55 -20.65
C LEU A 244 -5.42 13.38 -21.07
N SER A 245 -6.27 14.37 -20.78
CA SER A 245 -7.66 14.42 -21.21
C SER A 245 -7.83 14.48 -22.74
N GLU A 246 -6.83 14.91 -23.52
CA GLU A 246 -6.87 14.82 -24.99
C GLU A 246 -6.83 13.36 -25.47
N TYR A 247 -6.11 12.51 -24.74
CA TYR A 247 -5.96 11.08 -25.06
C TYR A 247 -6.98 10.19 -24.33
N CYS A 248 -7.50 10.67 -23.19
CA CYS A 248 -8.39 9.93 -22.32
C CYS A 248 -9.54 10.84 -21.82
N PRO A 249 -10.44 11.29 -22.72
CA PRO A 249 -11.44 12.33 -22.43
C PRO A 249 -12.50 11.92 -21.40
N GLY A 250 -12.71 10.61 -21.19
CA GLY A 250 -13.60 10.08 -20.15
C GLY A 250 -13.09 10.24 -18.71
N TRP A 251 -11.89 10.81 -18.53
CA TRP A 251 -11.21 10.92 -17.24
C TRP A 251 -10.87 12.37 -16.88
N GLU A 252 -11.11 12.70 -15.62
CA GLU A 252 -10.59 13.89 -14.97
C GLU A 252 -9.24 13.57 -14.31
N PHE A 253 -8.20 14.33 -14.61
CA PHE A 253 -6.87 14.16 -14.01
C PHE A 253 -6.62 15.21 -12.93
N ARG A 254 -6.18 14.76 -11.75
CA ARG A 254 -5.90 15.60 -10.59
C ARG A 254 -4.50 15.33 -10.02
N PRO A 255 -3.91 16.26 -9.27
CA PRO A 255 -2.66 16.02 -8.56
C PRO A 255 -2.74 14.78 -7.65
N TYR A 256 -1.69 13.96 -7.64
CA TYR A 256 -1.57 12.76 -6.80
C TYR A 256 -1.86 13.06 -5.32
N ALA A 257 -1.34 14.18 -4.82
CA ALA A 257 -1.51 14.63 -3.44
C ALA A 257 -2.98 14.93 -3.04
N ASP A 258 -3.87 15.17 -4.01
CA ASP A 258 -5.27 15.49 -3.73
C ASP A 258 -6.08 14.24 -3.32
N TYR A 259 -5.54 13.03 -3.49
CA TYR A 259 -6.25 11.78 -3.21
C TYR A 259 -6.72 11.69 -1.75
N LEU A 260 -5.86 12.00 -0.77
CA LEU A 260 -6.22 11.92 0.64
C LEU A 260 -7.35 12.90 1.00
N GLY A 261 -7.23 14.16 0.57
CA GLY A 261 -8.28 15.15 0.77
C GLY A 261 -9.57 14.83 0.00
N PHE A 262 -9.48 14.09 -1.10
CA PHE A 262 -10.66 13.55 -1.78
C PHE A 262 -11.33 12.44 -0.96
N LEU A 263 -10.57 11.51 -0.37
CA LEU A 263 -11.12 10.47 0.50
C LEU A 263 -11.84 11.06 1.70
N GLU A 264 -11.23 12.04 2.38
CA GLU A 264 -11.84 12.74 3.52
C GLU A 264 -13.20 13.35 3.15
N LYS A 265 -13.24 14.13 2.07
CA LYS A 265 -14.49 14.75 1.57
C LYS A 265 -15.52 13.73 1.09
N LEU A 266 -15.08 12.58 0.59
CA LEU A 266 -15.97 11.52 0.16
C LEU A 266 -16.60 10.84 1.38
N ALA A 267 -15.81 10.58 2.43
CA ALA A 267 -16.24 9.95 3.67
C ALA A 267 -17.23 10.79 4.48
N GLU A 268 -17.17 12.12 4.39
CA GLU A 268 -18.16 13.04 4.99
C GLU A 268 -19.61 12.79 4.51
N LYS A 269 -19.78 12.13 3.36
CA LYS A 269 -21.10 11.75 2.84
C LYS A 269 -21.54 10.45 3.49
N GLU A 270 -22.32 10.53 4.57
CA GLU A 270 -22.78 9.34 5.31
C GLU A 270 -23.41 8.27 4.41
N SER A 271 -24.17 8.67 3.38
CA SER A 271 -24.84 7.70 2.50
C SER A 271 -23.93 7.04 1.46
N VAL A 272 -22.67 7.46 1.30
CA VAL A 272 -21.79 6.95 0.24
C VAL A 272 -21.48 5.47 0.45
N LYS A 273 -21.49 4.71 -0.65
CA LYS A 273 -21.06 3.32 -0.71
C LYS A 273 -19.80 3.21 -1.57
N VAL A 274 -18.69 2.84 -0.96
CA VAL A 274 -17.41 2.67 -1.65
C VAL A 274 -17.12 1.19 -1.88
N TRP A 275 -16.90 0.81 -3.13
CA TRP A 275 -16.41 -0.52 -3.49
C TRP A 275 -14.89 -0.54 -3.33
N LEU A 276 -14.41 -1.43 -2.45
CA LEU A 276 -12.98 -1.66 -2.22
C LEU A 276 -12.64 -3.14 -2.34
N ASP A 277 -11.61 -3.50 -3.09
CA ASP A 277 -11.06 -4.85 -3.06
C ASP A 277 -10.12 -5.01 -1.86
N PRO A 278 -10.45 -5.88 -0.87
CA PRO A 278 -9.66 -6.01 0.36
C PRO A 278 -8.27 -6.64 0.15
N SER A 279 -7.97 -7.17 -1.04
CA SER A 279 -6.67 -7.75 -1.39
C SER A 279 -5.76 -6.75 -2.12
N THR A 280 -6.33 -5.78 -2.83
CA THR A 280 -5.58 -4.88 -3.73
C THR A 280 -5.64 -3.41 -3.34
N ILE A 281 -6.64 -2.98 -2.55
CA ILE A 281 -6.67 -1.68 -1.91
C ILE A 281 -5.72 -1.62 -0.71
N THR A 282 -5.29 -0.44 -0.31
CA THR A 282 -4.58 -0.23 0.96
C THR A 282 -5.54 -0.08 2.14
N MET A 283 -5.10 -0.51 3.33
CA MET A 283 -5.86 -0.32 4.57
C MET A 283 -6.03 1.17 4.87
N GLY A 284 -5.09 2.02 4.46
CA GLY A 284 -5.17 3.47 4.60
C GLY A 284 -6.40 4.04 3.89
N THR A 285 -6.64 3.66 2.63
CA THR A 285 -7.86 4.01 1.90
C THR A 285 -9.11 3.46 2.59
N ARG A 286 -9.06 2.20 3.07
CA ARG A 286 -10.19 1.57 3.76
C ARG A 286 -10.54 2.26 5.09
N LEU A 287 -9.55 2.74 5.84
CA LEU A 287 -9.75 3.42 7.12
C LEU A 287 -10.34 4.82 6.97
N ALA A 288 -10.35 5.39 5.77
CA ALA A 288 -11.02 6.67 5.52
C ALA A 288 -12.56 6.57 5.65
N PHE A 289 -13.13 5.36 5.56
CA PHE A 289 -14.58 5.14 5.54
C PHE A 289 -15.04 4.30 6.73
N ALA A 290 -16.23 4.61 7.24
CA ALA A 290 -16.89 3.79 8.25
C ALA A 290 -17.33 2.43 7.67
N ASP A 291 -17.46 1.40 8.51
CA ASP A 291 -17.80 0.04 8.05
C ASP A 291 -19.09 -0.02 7.22
N TYR A 292 -20.08 0.78 7.59
CA TYR A 292 -21.35 0.83 6.87
C TYR A 292 -21.25 1.51 5.49
N GLN A 293 -20.20 2.27 5.21
CA GLN A 293 -19.96 2.91 3.90
C GLN A 293 -19.23 1.97 2.93
N VAL A 294 -18.68 0.85 3.39
CA VAL A 294 -17.79 0.03 2.58
C VAL A 294 -18.49 -1.22 2.03
N TYR A 295 -18.35 -1.42 0.73
CA TYR A 295 -18.66 -2.65 0.00
C TYR A 295 -17.33 -3.35 -0.34
N GLU A 296 -16.97 -4.39 0.42
CA GLU A 296 -15.72 -5.13 0.17
C GLU A 296 -15.96 -6.35 -0.74
N GLN A 297 -15.44 -6.28 -1.96
CA GLN A 297 -15.46 -7.37 -2.94
C GLN A 297 -14.28 -7.22 -3.89
N GLU A 298 -13.80 -8.33 -4.45
CA GLU A 298 -12.81 -8.35 -5.54
C GLU A 298 -13.16 -7.33 -6.63
N SER A 299 -12.15 -6.66 -7.18
CA SER A 299 -12.33 -5.69 -8.27
C SER A 299 -13.07 -6.33 -9.45
N PRO A 300 -14.05 -5.63 -10.05
CA PRO A 300 -14.86 -6.15 -11.17
C PRO A 300 -14.09 -6.23 -12.50
#